data_AF-A0AAU5ZTF4-F1
#
_entry.id   AF-A0AAU5ZTF4-F1
#
_cell.length_a   1.000
_cell.length_b   1.000
_cell.length_c   1.000
_cell.angle_alpha   90.00
_cell.angle_beta   90.00
_cell.angle_gamma   90.00
#
_symmetry.space_group_name_H-M   'P 1'
#
loop_
_entity.id
_entity.type
_entity.pdbx_description
1 polymer ?
#
loop_
_entity_poly.entity_id
_entity_poly.type
_entity_poly.pdbx_seq_one_letter_code
_entity_poly.pdbx_strand_id
1 'polypeptide(L)' 'MTVLTTYQDAPTKTVDIGRAKFAYRGLGPDTGTPVIFLNHLAAVLDNWDPGSSTASPHDTT' A
#
# COMPACT_ATOMS: atom_id res chain seq x y z
N MET A 1 13.25 -7.06 -12.34
CA MET A 1 12.26 -6.14 -12.94
C MET A 1 11.25 -5.81 -11.86
N THR A 2 11.23 -4.58 -11.36
CA THR A 2 10.21 -4.13 -10.41
C THR A 2 8.92 -3.94 -11.17
N VAL A 3 7.91 -4.76 -10.88
CA VAL A 3 6.57 -4.55 -11.44
C VAL A 3 5.97 -3.36 -10.69
N LEU A 4 5.71 -2.27 -11.42
CA LEU A 4 4.90 -1.17 -10.92
C LEU A 4 3.44 -1.65 -10.84
N THR A 5 3.05 -2.17 -9.68
CA THR A 5 1.66 -2.52 -9.39
C THR A 5 0.89 -1.25 -9.05
N THR A 6 -0.27 -1.04 -9.70
CA THR A 6 -1.17 0.06 -9.34
C THR A 6 -1.92 -0.29 -8.06
N TYR A 7 -2.47 0.70 -7.35
CA TYR A 7 -3.28 0.44 -6.15
C TYR A 7 -4.50 -0.45 -6.41
N GLN A 8 -5.06 -0.37 -7.61
CA GLN A 8 -6.23 -1.14 -8.04
C GLN A 8 -5.88 -2.64 -8.17
N ASP A 9 -4.65 -2.94 -8.61
CA ASP A 9 -4.18 -4.30 -8.84
C ASP A 9 -3.43 -4.90 -7.63
N ALA A 10 -3.14 -4.09 -6.60
CA ALA A 10 -2.41 -4.54 -5.43
C ALA A 10 -3.26 -5.52 -4.59
N PRO A 11 -2.75 -6.73 -4.30
CA PRO A 11 -3.52 -7.71 -3.55
C PRO A 11 -3.73 -7.24 -2.11
N THR A 12 -4.96 -7.43 -1.60
CA THR A 12 -5.24 -7.27 -0.18
C THR A 12 -4.54 -8.38 0.61
N LYS A 13 -3.57 -7.99 1.43
CA LYS A 13 -2.86 -8.86 2.36
C LYS A 13 -3.47 -8.69 3.75
N THR A 14 -3.27 -9.70 4.62
CA THR A 14 -3.68 -9.60 6.02
C THR A 14 -2.58 -10.06 6.96
N VAL A 15 -2.50 -9.46 8.13
CA VAL A 15 -1.60 -9.85 9.22
C VAL A 15 -2.36 -9.91 10.54
N ASP A 16 -2.12 -10.96 11.30
CA ASP A 16 -2.67 -11.14 12.65
C ASP A 16 -1.70 -10.56 13.69
N ILE A 17 -2.18 -9.63 14.52
CA ILE A 17 -1.41 -8.99 15.58
C ILE A 17 -2.22 -9.10 16.88
N GLY A 18 -1.75 -9.96 17.79
CA GLY A 18 -2.46 -10.28 19.02
C GLY A 18 -3.83 -10.92 18.73
N ARG A 19 -4.91 -10.21 19.07
CA ARG A 19 -6.30 -10.64 18.82
C ARG A 19 -6.98 -9.91 17.66
N ALA A 20 -6.23 -9.10 16.91
CA ALA A 20 -6.76 -8.30 15.81
C ALA A 20 -6.17 -8.75 14.47
N LYS A 21 -7.00 -8.72 13.42
CA LYS A 21 -6.60 -8.98 12.03
C LYS A 21 -6.58 -7.66 11.28
N PHE A 22 -5.43 -7.29 10.73
CA PHE A 22 -5.25 -6.09 9.93
C PHE A 22 -5.19 -6.44 8.45
N ALA A 23 -5.88 -5.67 7.60
CA ALA A 23 -5.81 -5.77 6.15
C ALA A 23 -5.03 -4.58 5.58
N TYR A 24 -4.18 -4.82 4.59
CA TYR A 24 -3.35 -3.79 3.94
C TYR A 24 -3.06 -4.15 2.48
N ARG A 25 -2.64 -3.16 1.69
CA ARG A 25 -2.06 -3.35 0.35
C ARG A 25 -0.62 -2.84 0.37
N GLY A 26 0.30 -3.58 -0.24
CA GLY A 26 1.69 -3.18 -0.41
C GLY A 26 1.93 -2.70 -1.84
N LEU A 27 2.67 -1.62 -1.99
CA LEU A 27 2.99 -1.01 -3.28
C LEU A 27 4.48 -0.71 -3.36
N GLY A 28 5.05 -0.86 -4.55
CA GLY A 28 6.48 -0.62 -4.77
C GLY A 28 7.39 -1.73 -4.21
N PRO A 29 8.70 -1.46 -4.16
CA PRO A 29 9.70 -2.43 -3.70
C PRO A 29 9.70 -2.61 -2.17
N ASP A 30 10.06 -3.80 -1.70
CA ASP A 30 10.19 -4.14 -0.27
C ASP A 30 11.53 -3.69 0.35
N THR A 31 12.24 -2.75 -0.29
CA THR A 31 13.56 -2.25 0.11
C THR A 31 13.53 -0.75 0.33
N GLY A 32 14.37 -0.23 1.23
CA GLY A 32 14.44 1.20 1.56
C GLY A 32 13.58 1.55 2.77
N THR A 33 13.23 2.83 2.90
CA THR A 33 12.40 3.34 4.00
C THR A 33 10.92 3.23 3.63
N PRO A 34 10.09 2.48 4.38
CA PRO A 34 8.67 2.36 4.07
C PRO A 34 7.91 3.66 4.40
N VAL A 35 6.94 4.00 3.55
CA VAL A 35 5.95 5.05 3.80
C VAL A 35 4.62 4.40 4.19
N ILE A 36 4.06 4.82 5.32
CA ILE A 36 2.80 4.26 5.84
C ILE A 36 1.68 5.28 5.67
N PHE A 37 0.64 4.86 4.94
CA PHE A 37 -0.58 5.66 4.75
C PHE A 37 -1.65 5.24 5.75
N LEU A 38 -2.30 6.23 6.37
CA LEU A 38 -3.40 6.03 7.30
C LEU A 38 -4.67 6.60 6.70
N ASN A 39 -5.75 5.81 6.77
CA ASN A 39 -7.06 6.21 6.29
C ASN A 39 -7.71 7.23 7.22
N HIS A 40 -8.66 7.99 6.65
CA HIS A 40 -9.57 8.83 7.42
C HIS A 40 -10.67 8.00 8.11
N LEU A 41 -11.46 8.66 8.96
CA LEU A 41 -12.52 8.00 9.71
C LEU A 41 -13.52 7.29 8.78
N ALA A 42 -13.84 6.03 9.10
CA ALA A 42 -14.78 5.15 8.39
C ALA A 42 -14.39 4.69 6.96
N ALA A 43 -13.20 5.04 6.47
CA ALA A 43 -12.71 4.55 5.19
C ALA A 43 -12.24 3.08 5.24
N VAL A 44 -12.47 2.36 4.13
CA VAL A 44 -11.86 1.06 3.83
C VAL A 44 -10.77 1.22 2.76
N LEU A 45 -10.04 0.14 2.44
CA LEU A 45 -8.96 0.19 1.45
C LEU A 45 -9.45 0.74 0.10
N ASP A 46 -10.67 0.42 -0.34
CA ASP A 46 -11.17 0.88 -1.64
C ASP A 46 -11.52 2.38 -1.70
N ASN A 47 -11.51 3.10 -0.57
CA ASN A 47 -11.76 4.55 -0.54
C ASN A 47 -10.53 5.40 -0.89
N TRP A 48 -9.40 4.77 -1.21
CA TRP A 48 -8.18 5.48 -1.61
C TRP A 48 -8.26 5.97 -3.07
N ASP A 49 -7.84 7.22 -3.33
CA ASP A 49 -7.77 7.77 -4.68
C ASP A 49 -6.55 7.21 -5.45
N PRO A 50 -6.74 6.42 -6.52
CA PRO A 50 -5.67 5.72 -7.23
C PRO A 50 -4.60 6.63 -7.85
N GLY A 51 -4.89 7.93 -8.06
CA GLY A 51 -3.95 8.86 -8.70
C GLY A 51 -2.68 9.17 -7.90
N SER A 52 -2.67 8.91 -6.58
CA SER A 52 -1.59 9.30 -5.67
C SER A 52 -0.56 8.20 -5.36
N SER A 53 -0.84 6.96 -5.73
CA SER A 53 -0.16 5.77 -5.16
C SER A 53 0.69 4.98 -6.17
N THR A 54 0.83 5.48 -7.39
CA THR A 54 1.89 5.01 -8.30
C THR A 54 3.25 5.37 -7.71
N ALA A 55 4.13 4.39 -7.50
CA ALA A 55 5.49 4.65 -7.05
C ALA A 55 6.14 5.69 -7.98
N SER A 56 6.52 6.85 -7.42
CA SER A 56 7.17 7.91 -8.18
C SER A 56 8.49 7.36 -8.75
N PRO A 57 8.81 7.59 -10.04
CA PRO A 57 10.06 7.15 -10.65
C PRO A 57 11.32 7.71 -9.98
N HIS A 58 11.20 8.68 -9.07
CA HIS A 58 12.32 9.37 -8.44
C HIS A 58 12.92 8.65 -7.22
N ASP A 59 12.36 7.51 -6.77
CA ASP A 59 12.77 6.86 -5.52
C ASP A 59 13.78 5.70 -5.72
N THR A 60 14.57 5.73 -6.80
CA THR A 60 15.55 4.67 -7.14
C THR A 60 17.01 5.14 -7.16
N THR A 61 17.39 6.09 -6.30
CA THR A 61 18.82 6.44 -6.07
C THR A 61 19.26 6.08 -4.66
#